data_AF-A0AAE0EPA3-F1
#
_entry.id   AF-A0AAE0EPA3-F1
#
_cell.length_a   1.000
_cell.length_b   1.000
_cell.length_c   1.000
_cell.angle_alpha   90.00
_cell.angle_beta   90.00
_cell.angle_gamma   90.00
#
_symmetry.space_group_name_H-M   'P 1'
#
loop_
_entity.id
_entity.type
_entity.pdbx_description
1 polymer ?
#
loop_
_entity_poly.entity_id
_entity_poly.type
_entity_poly.pdbx_seq_one_letter_code
_entity_poly.pdbx_strand_id
1 'polypeptide(L)'
;SDNVWREAPIDHSSDNVRREAPIDHSSDNVLDDAYGKLNTVLVLTKSDLLPSAATKARLLEWSRRRARAGGIFEPIGVHLVSSHTGWGVQKLLSQLEELCGDEGEVWVMGAQNAGKSSLINAMSGYRGGTKSNKLLARAPVTASTMPGTTIGVVEVKNVLPAPHRMLDTPGLLHPHQLTPRLSPEEVKCVLPRRALKPRTYRLSKGAAIHIGGLARVDVEDCPGSTMYLTVWASSDIVCHFGKIDKAEELFQKHAGSLLQPPIGDAERLKELGRWEPFDVDVEGGSYKESTTDVAIGGVGWVGVGVVGTAQLTVWTYPGIGVTTRAALIPDFAKDLETPGWSHTVTAAAKKMKSAPGKTGNAKHTPRGKQGRPGKGKPGRK
;
A
#
# COMPACT_ATOMS: atom_id res chain seq x y z
N SER A 1 -12.71 2.91 -32.50
CA SER A 1 -13.36 2.09 -31.46
C SER A 1 -12.51 0.86 -31.19
N ASP A 2 -12.39 0.50 -29.91
CA ASP A 2 -11.73 -0.66 -29.32
C ASP A 2 -10.25 -0.49 -28.92
N ASN A 3 -10.04 -0.32 -27.60
CA ASN A 3 -8.73 -0.25 -26.96
C ASN A 3 -8.39 -1.62 -26.34
N VAL A 4 -7.34 -2.27 -26.83
CA VAL A 4 -6.73 -3.48 -26.23
C VAL A 4 -5.35 -3.10 -25.71
N TRP A 5 -5.04 -3.48 -24.46
CA TRP A 5 -3.75 -3.23 -23.82
C TRP A 5 -2.85 -4.48 -23.86
N ARG A 6 -1.54 -4.28 -24.02
CA ARG A 6 -0.49 -5.32 -24.01
C ARG A 6 0.26 -5.30 -22.67
N GLU A 7 0.34 -6.43 -21.99
CA GLU A 7 1.36 -6.67 -20.96
C GLU A 7 2.69 -7.10 -21.60
N ALA A 8 3.80 -6.59 -21.07
CA ALA A 8 5.10 -7.23 -21.28
C ALA A 8 5.20 -8.45 -20.34
N PRO A 9 5.61 -9.63 -20.83
CA PRO A 9 5.72 -10.82 -20.00
C PRO A 9 6.84 -10.65 -18.97
N ILE A 10 6.54 -10.94 -17.71
CA ILE A 10 7.56 -11.23 -16.70
C ILE A 10 7.96 -12.68 -16.93
N ASP A 11 9.03 -12.90 -17.69
CA ASP A 11 9.64 -14.22 -17.86
C ASP A 11 10.44 -14.59 -16.60
N HIS A 12 10.09 -15.73 -16.02
CA HIS A 12 10.85 -16.36 -14.95
C HIS A 12 11.95 -17.23 -15.57
N SER A 13 13.17 -16.73 -15.61
CA SER A 13 14.33 -17.61 -15.54
C SER A 13 15.44 -16.96 -14.73
N SER A 14 15.89 -17.71 -13.74
CA SER A 14 17.11 -17.52 -12.98
C SER A 14 18.29 -17.19 -13.91
N ASP A 15 18.81 -15.97 -13.84
CA ASP A 15 20.25 -15.73 -13.85
C ASP A 15 20.58 -14.25 -13.60
N ASN A 16 21.68 -14.08 -12.85
CA ASN A 16 22.35 -12.85 -12.45
C ASN A 16 22.37 -11.72 -13.50
N VAL A 17 22.23 -10.49 -13.00
CA VAL A 17 22.71 -9.23 -13.60
C VAL A 17 22.29 -9.02 -15.05
N ARG A 18 21.19 -8.30 -15.29
CA ARG A 18 20.95 -7.63 -16.57
C ARG A 18 20.60 -6.16 -16.38
N ARG A 19 21.55 -5.33 -16.83
CA ARG A 19 21.35 -3.91 -17.17
C ARG A 19 20.16 -3.77 -18.10
N GLU A 20 19.44 -2.65 -17.95
CA GLU A 20 18.32 -2.22 -18.80
C GLU A 20 18.53 -2.66 -20.26
N ALA A 21 17.68 -3.56 -20.75
CA ALA A 21 17.70 -3.96 -22.15
C ALA A 21 17.13 -2.80 -23.01
N PRO A 22 17.66 -2.55 -24.22
CA PRO A 22 17.11 -1.53 -25.12
C PRO A 22 15.69 -1.93 -25.54
N ILE A 23 14.75 -0.98 -25.43
CA ILE A 23 13.39 -1.15 -25.93
C ILE A 23 13.44 -1.11 -27.46
N ASP A 24 12.99 -2.18 -28.11
CA ASP A 24 12.87 -2.27 -29.57
C ASP A 24 11.70 -1.40 -30.07
N HIS A 25 12.04 -0.30 -30.75
CA HIS A 25 11.11 0.71 -31.28
C HIS A 25 10.35 0.27 -32.54
N SER A 26 10.52 -0.95 -33.03
CA SER A 26 9.87 -1.40 -34.27
C SER A 26 8.40 -1.79 -34.11
N SER A 27 7.90 -1.93 -32.87
CA SER A 27 6.52 -2.35 -32.58
C SER A 27 5.55 -1.20 -32.24
N ASP A 28 6.05 0.04 -32.15
CA ASP A 28 5.28 1.23 -31.72
C ASP A 28 4.39 1.83 -32.82
N ASN A 29 4.61 1.50 -34.10
CA ASN A 29 3.90 2.15 -35.21
C ASN A 29 2.48 1.62 -35.48
N VAL A 30 2.10 0.44 -35.00
CA VAL A 30 0.86 -0.21 -35.48
C VAL A 30 -0.43 0.37 -34.86
N LEU A 31 -0.36 0.97 -33.67
CA LEU A 31 -1.54 1.51 -32.96
C LEU A 31 -1.70 3.02 -33.11
N ASP A 32 -0.60 3.76 -33.18
CA ASP A 32 -0.62 5.19 -33.57
C ASP A 32 -1.16 5.33 -35.01
N ASP A 33 -0.85 4.37 -35.90
CA ASP A 33 -1.43 4.28 -37.24
C ASP A 33 -2.94 3.91 -37.25
N ALA A 34 -3.44 3.23 -36.20
CA ALA A 34 -4.82 2.73 -36.14
C ALA A 34 -5.81 3.67 -35.42
N TYR A 35 -5.37 4.43 -34.41
CA TYR A 35 -6.24 5.26 -33.56
C TYR A 35 -5.80 6.73 -33.46
N GLY A 36 -4.68 7.09 -34.08
CA GLY A 36 -4.07 8.42 -33.92
C GLY A 36 -3.44 8.63 -32.55
N LYS A 37 -2.69 9.74 -32.40
CA LYS A 37 -1.99 10.09 -31.16
C LYS A 37 -3.00 10.34 -30.02
N LEU A 38 -3.02 9.46 -29.02
CA LEU A 38 -3.89 9.59 -27.85
C LEU A 38 -3.38 10.67 -26.88
N ASN A 39 -4.20 11.69 -26.65
CA ASN A 39 -3.94 12.75 -25.68
C ASN A 39 -4.11 12.24 -24.24
N THR A 40 -3.01 11.96 -23.55
CA THR A 40 -3.02 11.38 -22.20
C THR A 40 -2.78 12.43 -21.11
N VAL A 41 -3.73 12.60 -20.19
CA VAL A 41 -3.57 13.40 -18.96
C VAL A 41 -3.32 12.47 -17.77
N LEU A 42 -2.18 12.61 -17.11
CA LEU A 42 -1.86 11.84 -15.90
C LEU A 42 -2.45 12.54 -14.67
N VAL A 43 -3.27 11.82 -13.89
CA VAL A 43 -3.88 12.34 -12.67
C VAL A 43 -3.45 11.54 -11.46
N LEU A 44 -2.69 12.18 -10.57
CA LEU A 44 -2.25 11.65 -9.29
C LEU A 44 -3.24 12.05 -8.21
N THR A 45 -4.13 11.12 -7.90
CA THR A 45 -5.14 11.27 -6.84
C THR A 45 -4.57 11.05 -5.44
N LYS A 46 -5.33 11.42 -4.41
CA LYS A 46 -4.99 11.23 -2.99
C LYS A 46 -3.72 11.96 -2.57
N SER A 47 -3.43 13.11 -3.19
CA SER A 47 -2.23 13.90 -2.88
C SER A 47 -2.20 14.38 -1.41
N ASP A 48 -3.36 14.41 -0.75
CA ASP A 48 -3.52 14.72 0.69
C ASP A 48 -2.94 13.65 1.62
N LEU A 49 -2.72 12.42 1.14
CA LEU A 49 -2.18 11.33 1.94
C LEU A 49 -0.65 11.29 1.94
N LEU A 50 0.00 12.11 1.12
CA LEU A 50 1.45 12.22 1.09
C LEU A 50 1.92 13.21 2.18
N PRO A 51 3.09 12.98 2.80
CA PRO A 51 3.66 13.90 3.77
C PRO A 51 4.05 15.22 3.10
N SER A 52 4.21 16.28 3.90
CA SER A 52 4.61 17.61 3.42
C SER A 52 5.97 17.64 2.70
N ALA A 53 6.85 16.66 2.97
CA ALA A 53 8.13 16.48 2.29
C ALA A 53 7.97 16.10 0.79
N ALA A 54 6.81 15.57 0.40
CA ALA A 54 6.48 15.26 -0.99
C ALA A 54 6.07 16.53 -1.74
N THR A 55 7.05 17.37 -2.10
CA THR A 55 6.77 18.62 -2.80
C THR A 55 6.09 18.38 -4.15
N LYS A 56 5.26 19.33 -4.59
CA LYS A 56 4.56 19.24 -5.87
C LYS A 56 5.52 19.01 -7.05
N ALA A 57 6.64 19.75 -7.11
CA ALA A 57 7.62 19.63 -8.18
C ALA A 57 8.18 18.20 -8.27
N ARG A 58 8.58 17.63 -7.13
CA ARG A 58 9.09 16.25 -7.04
C ARG A 58 8.06 15.23 -7.50
N LEU A 59 6.81 15.34 -7.03
CA LEU A 59 5.76 14.41 -7.41
C LEU A 59 5.44 14.46 -8.90
N LEU A 60 5.44 15.64 -9.50
CA LEU A 60 5.24 15.82 -10.94
C LEU A 60 6.42 15.23 -11.75
N GLU A 61 7.65 15.43 -11.30
CA GLU A 61 8.82 14.85 -11.97
C GLU A 61 8.85 13.32 -11.86
N TRP A 62 8.68 12.81 -10.63
CA TRP A 62 8.65 11.37 -10.34
C TRP A 62 7.56 10.66 -11.13
N SER A 63 6.37 11.24 -11.21
CA SER A 63 5.25 10.67 -11.95
C SER A 63 5.48 10.62 -13.46
N ARG A 64 6.10 11.65 -14.04
CA ARG A 64 6.52 11.62 -15.47
C ARG A 64 7.56 10.54 -15.72
N ARG A 65 8.55 10.40 -14.83
CA ARG A 65 9.55 9.32 -14.93
C ARG A 65 8.87 7.95 -14.86
N ARG A 66 7.93 7.77 -13.94
CA ARG A 66 7.20 6.50 -13.79
C ARG A 66 6.28 6.21 -14.96
N ALA A 67 5.65 7.23 -15.53
CA ALA A 67 4.83 7.14 -16.74
C ALA A 67 5.66 6.66 -17.94
N ARG A 68 6.84 7.27 -18.16
CA ARG A 68 7.78 6.85 -19.21
C ARG A 68 8.22 5.41 -19.06
N ALA A 69 8.57 5.00 -17.84
CA ALA A 69 8.92 3.61 -17.54
C ALA A 69 7.75 2.63 -17.74
N GLY A 70 6.51 3.12 -17.84
CA GLY A 70 5.32 2.34 -18.18
C GLY A 70 4.81 2.55 -19.61
N GLY A 71 5.62 3.15 -20.50
CA GLY A 71 5.27 3.37 -21.91
C GLY A 71 4.53 4.68 -22.23
N ILE A 72 4.27 5.54 -21.24
CA ILE A 72 3.61 6.83 -21.44
C ILE A 72 4.68 7.94 -21.48
N PHE A 73 5.18 8.25 -22.68
CA PHE A 73 6.35 9.13 -22.83
C PHE A 73 6.04 10.63 -22.75
N GLU A 74 4.88 11.05 -23.27
CA GLU A 74 4.48 12.46 -23.42
C GLU A 74 3.06 12.72 -22.90
N PRO A 75 2.82 12.67 -21.57
CA PRO A 75 1.54 13.11 -21.04
C PRO A 75 1.36 14.62 -21.29
N ILE A 76 0.27 14.99 -21.94
CA ILE A 76 -0.09 16.38 -22.26
C ILE A 76 -0.38 17.22 -21.01
N GLY A 77 -0.67 16.57 -19.88
CA GLY A 77 -0.87 17.20 -18.59
C GLY A 77 -0.56 16.24 -17.45
N VAL A 78 -0.09 16.79 -16.33
CA VAL A 78 0.09 16.04 -15.09
C VAL A 78 -0.51 16.83 -13.94
N HIS A 79 -1.52 16.25 -13.29
CA HIS A 79 -2.22 16.88 -12.18
C HIS A 79 -2.04 16.09 -10.90
N LEU A 80 -1.81 16.81 -9.81
CA LEU A 80 -2.01 16.29 -8.47
C LEU A 80 -3.40 16.72 -8.02
N VAL A 81 -4.18 15.79 -7.46
CA VAL A 81 -5.53 16.08 -6.97
C VAL A 81 -5.81 15.37 -5.66
N SER A 82 -6.64 16.00 -4.84
CA SER A 82 -7.30 15.36 -3.70
C SER A 82 -8.80 15.49 -3.86
N SER A 83 -9.46 14.37 -4.14
CA SER A 83 -10.93 14.33 -4.20
C SER A 83 -11.57 14.59 -2.85
N HIS A 84 -10.84 14.38 -1.75
CA HIS A 84 -11.33 14.61 -0.40
C HIS A 84 -11.35 16.09 -0.04
N THR A 85 -10.29 16.82 -0.38
CA THR A 85 -10.19 18.27 -0.07
C THR A 85 -10.69 19.15 -1.21
N GLY A 86 -10.91 18.58 -2.41
CA GLY A 86 -11.20 19.31 -3.64
C GLY A 86 -9.96 19.94 -4.29
N TRP A 87 -8.79 19.86 -3.65
CA TRP A 87 -7.58 20.49 -4.17
C TRP A 87 -7.18 19.94 -5.55
N GLY A 88 -6.87 20.84 -6.48
CA GLY A 88 -6.47 20.50 -7.85
C GLY A 88 -7.62 20.08 -8.77
N VAL A 89 -8.81 19.75 -8.24
CA VAL A 89 -9.93 19.22 -9.04
C VAL A 89 -10.45 20.24 -10.05
N GLN A 90 -10.66 21.50 -9.65
CA GLN A 90 -11.12 22.55 -10.57
C GLN A 90 -10.11 22.81 -11.69
N LYS A 91 -8.81 22.82 -11.36
CA LYS A 91 -7.75 23.03 -12.36
C LYS A 91 -7.70 21.88 -13.38
N LEU A 92 -7.84 20.64 -12.92
CA LEU A 92 -7.95 19.47 -13.80
C LEU A 92 -9.15 19.62 -14.73
N LEU A 93 -10.32 19.97 -14.18
CA LEU A 93 -11.56 20.10 -14.95
C LEU A 93 -11.43 21.15 -16.06
N SER A 94 -10.90 22.33 -15.75
CA SER A 94 -10.65 23.38 -16.75
C SER A 94 -9.70 22.92 -17.86
N GLN A 95 -8.63 22.17 -17.54
CA GLN A 95 -7.74 21.65 -18.58
C GLN A 95 -8.42 20.56 -19.42
N LEU A 96 -9.22 19.68 -18.82
CA LEU A 96 -9.95 18.67 -19.58
C LEU A 96 -10.92 19.30 -20.59
N GLU A 97 -11.63 20.36 -20.19
CA GLU A 97 -12.51 21.12 -21.09
C GLU A 97 -11.75 21.75 -22.25
N GLU A 98 -10.62 22.42 -21.98
CA GLU A 98 -9.76 23.01 -23.01
C GLU A 98 -9.25 21.95 -24.01
N LEU A 99 -8.96 20.74 -23.52
CA LEU A 99 -8.46 19.64 -24.34
C LEU A 99 -9.54 18.89 -25.13
N CYS A 100 -10.81 18.99 -24.75
CA CYS A 100 -11.90 18.30 -25.43
C CYS A 100 -12.24 18.88 -26.81
N GLY A 101 -11.79 20.10 -27.13
CA GLY A 101 -12.14 20.75 -28.40
C GLY A 101 -13.66 20.89 -28.54
N ASP A 102 -14.21 20.65 -29.74
CA ASP A 102 -15.64 20.87 -30.01
C ASP A 102 -16.54 19.69 -29.58
N GLU A 103 -16.13 18.43 -29.73
CA GLU A 103 -16.94 17.22 -29.45
C GLU A 103 -16.19 16.10 -28.70
N GLY A 104 -15.10 16.42 -28.00
CA GLY A 104 -14.22 15.41 -27.38
C GLY A 104 -14.85 14.60 -26.26
N GLU A 105 -14.35 13.37 -26.12
CA GLU A 105 -14.69 12.45 -25.02
C GLU A 105 -13.51 12.28 -24.06
N VAL A 106 -13.79 12.27 -22.75
CA VAL A 106 -12.81 11.99 -21.71
C VAL A 106 -13.05 10.60 -21.13
N TRP A 107 -12.06 9.74 -21.26
CA TRP A 107 -12.09 8.37 -20.73
C TRP A 107 -11.30 8.31 -19.41
N VAL A 108 -11.99 8.02 -18.31
CA VAL A 108 -11.38 7.92 -16.99
C VAL A 108 -10.92 6.47 -16.75
N MET A 109 -9.61 6.25 -16.84
CA MET A 109 -8.97 4.94 -16.68
C MET A 109 -8.04 4.89 -15.48
N GLY A 110 -7.88 3.70 -14.90
CA GLY A 110 -6.92 3.47 -13.82
C GLY A 110 -7.23 2.26 -12.95
N ALA A 111 -6.28 1.93 -12.07
CA ALA A 111 -6.35 0.80 -11.16
C ALA A 111 -7.61 0.81 -10.27
N GLN A 112 -8.04 -0.36 -9.83
CA GLN A 112 -8.98 -0.48 -8.73
C GLN A 112 -8.43 0.25 -7.49
N ASN A 113 -9.30 0.94 -6.75
CA ASN A 113 -8.94 1.74 -5.58
C ASN A 113 -8.00 2.92 -5.85
N ALA A 114 -7.67 3.26 -7.10
CA ALA A 114 -6.90 4.47 -7.41
C ALA A 114 -7.62 5.74 -6.92
N GLY A 115 -8.95 5.76 -6.95
CA GLY A 115 -9.76 6.92 -6.54
C GLY A 115 -10.58 7.52 -7.66
N LYS A 116 -10.76 6.80 -8.80
CA LYS A 116 -11.52 7.27 -9.97
C LYS A 116 -12.93 7.76 -9.60
N SER A 117 -13.75 6.93 -8.97
CA SER A 117 -15.12 7.29 -8.61
C SER A 117 -15.18 8.46 -7.63
N SER A 118 -14.22 8.55 -6.69
CA SER A 118 -14.12 9.70 -5.78
C SER A 118 -13.76 10.99 -6.54
N LEU A 119 -12.85 10.92 -7.51
CA LEU A 119 -12.50 12.06 -8.36
C LEU A 119 -13.66 12.50 -9.24
N ILE A 120 -14.36 11.56 -9.87
CA ILE A 120 -15.56 11.84 -10.66
C ILE A 120 -16.62 12.57 -9.81
N ASN A 121 -16.93 12.03 -8.63
CA ASN A 121 -17.88 12.67 -7.72
C ASN A 121 -17.43 14.06 -7.27
N ALA A 122 -16.12 14.27 -7.04
CA ALA A 122 -15.58 15.58 -6.73
C ALA A 122 -15.77 16.55 -7.91
N MET A 123 -15.49 16.14 -9.15
CA MET A 123 -15.69 16.95 -10.35
C MET A 123 -17.16 17.33 -10.55
N SER A 124 -18.10 16.38 -10.39
CA SER A 124 -19.54 16.66 -10.46
C SER A 124 -19.98 17.73 -9.45
N GLY A 125 -19.37 17.75 -8.26
CA GLY A 125 -19.67 18.72 -7.21
C GLY A 125 -19.29 20.17 -7.56
N TYR A 126 -18.31 20.39 -8.44
CA TYR A 126 -17.88 21.74 -8.83
C TYR A 126 -18.83 22.41 -9.84
N ARG A 127 -19.64 21.64 -10.56
CA ARG A 127 -20.62 22.18 -11.53
C ARG A 127 -22.02 22.37 -10.96
N GLY A 128 -22.38 21.61 -9.93
CA GLY A 128 -23.62 21.80 -9.17
C GLY A 128 -23.51 23.00 -8.22
N GLY A 129 -23.69 24.23 -8.74
CA GLY A 129 -23.66 25.46 -7.94
C GLY A 129 -24.48 25.35 -6.65
N THR A 130 -23.87 25.70 -5.52
CA THR A 130 -24.48 26.05 -4.22
C THR A 130 -25.72 25.27 -3.75
N LYS A 131 -25.56 24.56 -2.61
CA LYS A 131 -26.64 24.18 -1.66
C LYS A 131 -27.63 23.08 -2.10
N SER A 132 -27.24 22.11 -2.92
CA SER A 132 -28.07 20.92 -3.20
C SER A 132 -27.36 19.57 -2.97
N ASN A 133 -26.20 19.56 -2.31
CA ASN A 133 -25.37 18.36 -2.16
C ASN A 133 -25.76 17.42 -1.00
N LYS A 134 -27.03 17.42 -0.58
CA LYS A 134 -27.59 16.38 0.32
C LYS A 134 -28.45 15.36 -0.44
N LEU A 135 -28.82 15.64 -1.69
CA LEU A 135 -29.65 14.77 -2.53
C LEU A 135 -28.85 13.97 -3.57
N LEU A 136 -27.70 14.46 -4.04
CA LEU A 136 -26.76 13.66 -4.85
C LEU A 136 -25.88 12.70 -4.02
N ALA A 137 -25.86 12.87 -2.69
CA ALA A 137 -25.36 11.85 -1.77
C ALA A 137 -26.19 10.53 -1.80
N ARG A 138 -27.31 10.51 -2.52
CA ARG A 138 -28.22 9.35 -2.64
C ARG A 138 -28.62 9.00 -4.07
N ALA A 139 -28.08 9.67 -5.09
CA ALA A 139 -28.14 9.20 -6.47
C ALA A 139 -26.80 8.50 -6.75
N PRO A 140 -26.71 7.17 -6.66
CA PRO A 140 -25.44 6.49 -6.83
C PRO A 140 -25.03 6.58 -8.29
N VAL A 141 -24.04 7.42 -8.61
CA VAL A 141 -23.00 6.99 -9.54
C VAL A 141 -22.12 6.05 -8.73
N THR A 142 -22.64 4.85 -8.55
CA THR A 142 -22.06 3.62 -7.99
C THR A 142 -20.77 3.81 -7.18
N ALA A 143 -20.84 4.54 -6.08
CA ALA A 143 -19.82 4.47 -5.03
C ALA A 143 -20.07 3.17 -4.24
N SER A 144 -19.93 2.01 -4.90
CA SER A 144 -19.92 0.75 -4.19
C SER A 144 -18.56 0.63 -3.51
N THR A 145 -18.59 0.45 -2.20
CA THR A 145 -17.42 0.13 -1.38
C THR A 145 -17.12 -1.38 -1.43
N MET A 146 -17.53 -2.05 -2.51
CA MET A 146 -17.37 -3.49 -2.73
C MET A 146 -16.36 -3.74 -3.85
N PRO A 147 -15.42 -4.70 -3.70
CA PRO A 147 -14.53 -5.09 -4.79
C PRO A 147 -15.34 -5.61 -5.98
N GLY A 148 -15.15 -5.02 -7.18
CA GLY A 148 -15.64 -5.61 -8.43
C GLY A 148 -16.81 -4.95 -9.16
N THR A 149 -17.20 -3.68 -8.93
CA THR A 149 -18.32 -3.12 -9.73
C THR A 149 -18.07 -1.72 -10.31
N THR A 150 -17.58 -1.68 -11.55
CA THR A 150 -18.32 -0.98 -12.62
C THR A 150 -18.68 -2.07 -13.63
N ILE A 151 -19.96 -2.38 -13.79
CA ILE A 151 -20.42 -3.30 -14.84
C ILE A 151 -20.45 -2.48 -16.12
N GLY A 152 -19.40 -2.59 -16.94
CA GLY A 152 -19.27 -1.87 -18.22
C GLY A 152 -18.77 -0.42 -18.12
N VAL A 153 -18.51 0.20 -19.27
CA VAL A 153 -18.19 1.64 -19.39
C VAL A 153 -19.48 2.44 -19.13
N VAL A 154 -19.41 3.44 -18.26
CA VAL A 154 -20.57 4.26 -17.86
C VAL A 154 -20.34 5.71 -18.21
N GLU A 155 -21.29 6.32 -18.92
CA GLU A 155 -21.27 7.75 -19.16
C GLU A 155 -21.69 8.55 -17.92
N VAL A 156 -20.81 9.44 -17.47
CA VAL A 156 -21.04 10.32 -16.33
C VAL A 156 -21.58 11.65 -16.83
N LYS A 157 -22.83 11.93 -16.48
CA LYS A 157 -23.51 13.18 -16.84
C LYS A 157 -23.12 14.32 -15.91
N ASN A 158 -23.23 15.55 -16.41
CA ASN A 158 -23.08 16.80 -15.65
C ASN A 158 -21.65 17.07 -15.09
N VAL A 159 -20.62 16.41 -15.63
CA VAL A 159 -19.22 16.70 -15.29
C VAL A 159 -18.57 17.62 -16.31
N LEU A 160 -18.82 17.40 -17.60
CA LEU A 160 -18.36 18.26 -18.70
C LEU A 160 -19.57 18.98 -19.32
N PRO A 161 -19.39 20.18 -19.91
CA PRO A 161 -20.45 20.86 -20.64
C PRO A 161 -20.77 20.09 -21.92
N ALA A 162 -22.03 20.12 -22.36
CA ALA A 162 -22.39 19.61 -23.67
C ALA A 162 -21.63 20.40 -24.76
N PRO A 163 -21.16 19.73 -25.84
CA PRO A 163 -21.43 18.34 -26.21
C PRO A 163 -20.41 17.30 -25.66
N HIS A 164 -19.46 17.69 -24.82
CA HIS A 164 -18.40 16.79 -24.32
C HIS A 164 -18.94 15.70 -23.40
N ARG A 165 -18.33 14.52 -23.46
CA ARG A 165 -18.75 13.33 -22.70
C ARG A 165 -17.63 12.87 -21.78
N MET A 166 -17.99 12.36 -20.60
CA MET A 166 -17.05 11.68 -19.71
C MET A 166 -17.49 10.24 -19.50
N LEU A 167 -16.56 9.31 -19.71
CA LEU A 167 -16.80 7.87 -19.63
C LEU A 167 -15.96 7.30 -18.48
N ASP A 168 -16.63 6.76 -17.45
CA ASP A 168 -15.98 6.00 -16.37
C ASP A 168 -15.78 4.56 -16.82
N THR A 169 -14.55 4.08 -16.69
CA THR A 169 -14.19 2.70 -17.01
C THR A 169 -14.05 1.86 -15.73
N PRO A 170 -14.36 0.55 -15.78
CA PRO A 170 -14.07 -0.35 -14.68
C PRO A 170 -12.61 -0.23 -14.22
N GLY A 171 -12.39 -0.27 -12.90
CA GLY A 171 -11.03 -0.22 -12.37
C GLY A 171 -10.23 -1.43 -12.81
N LEU A 172 -9.04 -1.19 -13.37
CA LEU A 172 -8.15 -2.26 -13.80
C LEU A 172 -7.68 -3.04 -12.57
N LEU A 173 -7.90 -4.35 -12.59
CA LEU A 173 -7.35 -5.26 -11.59
C LEU A 173 -5.87 -5.46 -11.88
N HIS A 174 -5.03 -5.25 -10.87
CA HIS A 174 -3.62 -5.59 -10.97
C HIS A 174 -3.39 -6.91 -10.25
N PRO A 175 -3.06 -8.00 -10.97
CA PRO A 175 -2.92 -9.34 -10.37
C PRO A 175 -1.82 -9.37 -9.29
N HIS A 176 -0.84 -8.47 -9.39
CA HIS A 176 0.28 -8.35 -8.47
C HIS A 176 0.01 -7.50 -7.21
N GLN A 177 -1.24 -7.05 -6.99
CA GLN A 177 -1.61 -6.33 -5.77
C GLN A 177 -2.21 -7.28 -4.74
N LEU A 178 -1.91 -7.02 -3.47
CA LEU A 178 -2.47 -7.80 -2.37
C LEU A 178 -3.94 -7.46 -2.11
N THR A 179 -4.34 -6.22 -2.38
CA THR A 179 -5.65 -5.66 -2.00
C THR A 179 -6.86 -6.48 -2.47
N PRO A 180 -6.91 -7.05 -3.70
CA PRO A 180 -8.02 -7.89 -4.15
C PRO A 180 -8.18 -9.20 -3.35
N ARG A 181 -7.12 -9.66 -2.67
CA ARG A 181 -7.08 -10.90 -1.87
C ARG A 181 -7.45 -10.65 -0.40
N LEU A 182 -7.66 -9.40 -0.02
CA LEU A 182 -7.94 -8.99 1.35
C LEU A 182 -9.45 -8.88 1.61
N SER A 183 -9.85 -9.16 2.85
CA SER A 183 -11.22 -8.92 3.29
C SER A 183 -11.52 -7.41 3.35
N PRO A 184 -12.78 -6.98 3.35
CA PRO A 184 -13.13 -5.56 3.45
C PRO A 184 -12.56 -4.85 4.69
N GLU A 185 -12.39 -5.57 5.80
CA GLU A 185 -11.79 -5.04 7.03
C GLU A 185 -10.27 -4.88 6.89
N GLU A 186 -9.60 -5.84 6.25
CA GLU A 186 -8.17 -5.77 5.97
C GLU A 186 -7.84 -4.68 4.94
N VAL A 187 -8.65 -4.52 3.89
CA VAL A 187 -8.53 -3.43 2.92
C VAL A 187 -8.57 -2.07 3.62
N LYS A 188 -9.45 -1.93 4.63
CA LYS A 188 -9.49 -0.72 5.48
C LYS A 188 -8.21 -0.52 6.27
N CYS A 189 -7.48 -1.55 6.68
CA CYS A 189 -6.20 -1.38 7.35
C CYS A 189 -5.11 -0.94 6.37
N VAL A 190 -5.13 -1.46 5.14
CA VAL A 190 -4.04 -1.26 4.18
C VAL A 190 -4.15 0.05 3.39
N LEU A 191 -5.37 0.46 3.02
CA LEU A 191 -5.57 1.72 2.32
C LEU A 191 -5.43 2.91 3.29
N PRO A 192 -4.46 3.82 3.08
CA PRO A 192 -4.28 4.97 3.97
C PRO A 192 -5.52 5.87 3.94
N ARG A 193 -5.96 6.28 5.12
CA ARG A 193 -7.04 7.28 5.34
C ARG A 193 -6.53 8.59 5.91
N ARG A 194 -5.24 8.65 6.22
CA ARG A 194 -4.55 9.81 6.81
C ARG A 194 -3.21 9.93 6.13
N ALA A 195 -2.61 11.12 6.22
CA ALA A 195 -1.26 11.36 5.75
C ALA A 195 -0.30 10.27 6.25
N LEU A 196 0.45 9.69 5.32
CA LEU A 196 1.45 8.67 5.59
C LEU A 196 2.51 9.24 6.54
N LYS A 197 2.84 8.46 7.57
CA LYS A 197 3.91 8.79 8.51
C LYS A 197 5.12 7.92 8.19
N PRO A 198 6.31 8.50 8.00
CA PRO A 198 7.52 7.69 7.86
C PRO A 198 7.77 6.94 9.17
N ARG A 199 8.05 5.64 9.05
CA ARG A 199 8.54 4.81 10.16
C ARG A 199 9.94 4.34 9.82
N THR A 200 10.93 5.05 10.35
CA THR A 200 12.34 4.81 10.01
C THR A 200 13.01 3.97 11.08
N TYR A 201 13.70 2.94 10.64
CA TYR A 201 14.46 2.00 11.45
C TYR A 201 15.93 2.12 11.09
N ARG A 202 16.81 2.08 12.09
CA ARG A 202 18.25 1.92 11.88
C ARG A 202 18.60 0.46 12.13
N LEU A 203 19.13 -0.21 11.11
CA LEU A 203 19.32 -1.67 11.12
C LEU A 203 20.73 -2.03 10.73
N SER A 204 21.22 -3.15 11.25
CA SER A 204 22.42 -3.84 10.78
C SER A 204 22.02 -5.12 10.05
N LYS A 205 22.99 -5.77 9.41
CA LYS A 205 22.86 -7.16 8.95
C LYS A 205 22.22 -8.07 10.02
N GLY A 206 21.32 -8.96 9.60
CA GLY A 206 20.63 -9.90 10.48
C GLY A 206 19.33 -9.35 11.09
N ALA A 207 18.89 -8.16 10.67
CA ALA A 207 17.69 -7.50 11.15
C ALA A 207 16.49 -7.67 10.22
N ALA A 208 15.28 -7.64 10.78
CA ALA A 208 14.02 -7.84 10.05
C ALA A 208 12.94 -6.82 10.48
N ILE A 209 12.16 -6.33 9.52
CA ILE A 209 10.97 -5.51 9.77
C ILE A 209 9.75 -6.23 9.21
N HIS A 210 8.82 -6.63 10.09
CA HIS A 210 7.49 -7.06 9.67
C HIS A 210 6.59 -5.84 9.42
N ILE A 211 5.79 -5.93 8.36
CA ILE A 211 4.79 -4.95 7.95
C ILE A 211 3.43 -5.67 7.97
N GLY A 212 2.80 -5.67 9.15
CA GLY A 212 1.70 -6.57 9.46
C GLY A 212 2.11 -8.03 9.32
N GLY A 213 1.14 -8.89 9.06
CA GLY A 213 1.35 -10.22 8.51
C GLY A 213 1.25 -10.23 6.98
N LEU A 214 1.54 -9.10 6.30
CA LEU A 214 1.48 -8.97 4.84
C LEU A 214 2.85 -9.10 4.17
N ALA A 215 3.89 -8.55 4.80
CA ALA A 215 5.25 -8.63 4.30
C ALA A 215 6.29 -8.55 5.42
N ARG A 216 7.51 -8.99 5.13
CA ARG A 216 8.70 -8.80 5.95
C ARG A 216 9.87 -8.38 5.06
N VAL A 217 10.70 -7.47 5.55
CA VAL A 217 11.95 -7.08 4.88
C VAL A 217 13.12 -7.45 5.78
N ASP A 218 13.99 -8.29 5.26
CA ASP A 218 15.20 -8.80 5.91
C ASP A 218 16.42 -8.10 5.35
N VAL A 219 17.36 -7.71 6.22
CA VAL A 219 18.65 -7.12 5.85
C VAL A 219 19.70 -8.23 5.86
N GLU A 220 19.93 -8.83 4.69
CA GLU A 220 20.88 -9.92 4.50
C GLU A 220 22.33 -9.42 4.50
N ASP A 221 22.57 -8.30 3.82
CA ASP A 221 23.88 -7.65 3.81
C ASP A 221 23.78 -6.14 3.61
N CYS A 222 24.73 -5.40 4.18
CA CYS A 222 24.85 -3.97 3.94
C CYS A 222 26.33 -3.53 4.03
N PRO A 223 26.81 -2.58 3.21
CA PRO A 223 28.22 -2.21 3.15
C PRO A 223 28.73 -1.54 4.43
N GLY A 224 27.84 -0.83 5.14
CA GLY A 224 28.14 -0.18 6.41
C GLY A 224 27.74 -1.03 7.62
N SER A 225 28.11 -0.57 8.83
CA SER A 225 27.66 -1.20 10.08
C SER A 225 26.15 -1.10 10.28
N THR A 226 25.53 -0.06 9.73
CA THR A 226 24.08 0.14 9.72
C THR A 226 23.59 0.80 8.44
N MET A 227 22.34 0.53 8.09
CA MET A 227 21.55 1.24 7.08
C MET A 227 20.24 1.74 7.68
N TYR A 228 19.49 2.52 6.90
CA TYR A 228 18.17 3.01 7.28
C TYR A 228 17.11 2.45 6.33
N LEU A 229 16.03 1.92 6.90
CA LEU A 229 14.84 1.55 6.14
C LEU A 229 13.66 2.37 6.65
N THR A 230 12.92 2.99 5.74
CA THR A 230 11.73 3.80 6.07
C THR A 230 10.49 3.18 5.47
N VAL A 231 9.61 2.65 6.32
CA VAL A 231 8.34 2.04 5.89
C VAL A 231 7.30 3.13 5.64
N TRP A 232 6.86 3.23 4.39
CA TRP A 232 5.76 4.07 3.93
C TRP A 232 4.54 3.20 3.63
N ALA A 233 3.71 3.01 4.64
CA ALA A 233 2.47 2.24 4.57
C ALA A 233 1.42 2.85 5.49
N SER A 234 0.16 2.41 5.37
CA SER A 234 -0.91 2.86 6.27
C SER A 234 -0.50 2.72 7.74
N SER A 235 -0.83 3.73 8.54
CA SER A 235 -0.58 3.73 9.99
C SER A 235 -1.36 2.65 10.74
N ASP A 236 -2.39 2.08 10.10
CA ASP A 236 -3.22 1.03 10.69
C ASP A 236 -2.58 -0.37 10.51
N ILE A 237 -1.49 -0.49 9.74
CA ILE A 237 -0.67 -1.70 9.66
C ILE A 237 0.36 -1.66 10.79
N VAL A 238 0.36 -2.67 11.66
CA VAL A 238 1.33 -2.78 12.76
C VAL A 238 2.68 -3.22 12.22
N CYS A 239 3.77 -2.57 12.63
CA CYS A 239 5.12 -3.05 12.30
C CYS A 239 5.81 -3.67 13.52
N HIS A 240 6.69 -4.64 13.26
CA HIS A 240 7.56 -5.21 14.28
C HIS A 240 9.01 -5.26 13.77
N PHE A 241 9.92 -4.62 14.50
CA PHE A 241 11.34 -4.61 14.21
C PHE A 241 12.09 -5.58 15.13
N GLY A 242 12.84 -6.53 14.57
CA GLY A 242 13.59 -7.52 15.32
C GLY A 242 14.75 -8.11 14.53
N LYS A 243 15.13 -9.33 14.89
CA LYS A 243 16.19 -10.11 14.22
C LYS A 243 15.58 -11.17 13.31
N ILE A 244 16.28 -11.50 12.23
CA ILE A 244 15.87 -12.53 11.25
C ILE A 244 15.74 -13.91 11.92
N ASP A 245 16.65 -14.26 12.83
CA ASP A 245 16.66 -15.56 13.54
C ASP A 245 15.37 -15.88 14.31
N LYS A 246 14.65 -14.84 14.76
CA LYS A 246 13.37 -14.94 15.48
C LYS A 246 12.16 -14.56 14.63
N ALA A 247 12.38 -14.17 13.38
CA ALA A 247 11.32 -13.60 12.54
C ALA A 247 10.21 -14.61 12.24
N GLU A 248 10.58 -15.84 11.92
CA GLU A 248 9.62 -16.91 11.62
C GLU A 248 8.81 -17.33 12.86
N GLU A 249 9.46 -17.50 14.01
CA GLU A 249 8.77 -17.80 15.28
C GLU A 249 7.76 -16.69 15.63
N LEU A 250 8.17 -15.43 15.44
CA LEU A 250 7.31 -14.28 15.68
C LEU A 250 6.10 -14.28 14.75
N PHE A 251 6.31 -14.55 13.45
CA PHE A 251 5.24 -14.65 12.47
C PHE A 251 4.24 -15.75 12.85
N GLN A 252 4.71 -16.97 13.13
CA GLN A 252 3.85 -18.10 13.50
C GLN A 252 3.02 -17.81 14.75
N LYS A 253 3.60 -17.12 15.74
CA LYS A 253 2.92 -16.78 16.99
C LYS A 253 1.92 -15.64 16.86
N HIS A 254 2.17 -14.69 15.96
CA HIS A 254 1.49 -13.39 15.98
C HIS A 254 0.76 -13.00 14.69
N ALA A 255 0.94 -13.72 13.58
CA ALA A 255 0.16 -13.53 12.35
C ALA A 255 -1.34 -13.67 12.64
N GLY A 256 -2.15 -12.76 12.09
CA GLY A 256 -3.59 -12.74 12.34
C GLY A 256 -4.01 -12.11 13.68
N SER A 257 -3.08 -11.91 14.62
CA SER A 257 -3.35 -11.32 15.96
C SER A 257 -2.66 -9.97 16.19
N LEU A 258 -1.35 -9.95 16.46
CA LEU A 258 -0.59 -8.70 16.62
C LEU A 258 0.00 -8.22 15.29
N LEU A 259 0.40 -9.16 14.42
CA LEU A 259 0.79 -8.88 13.04
C LEU A 259 -0.47 -8.85 12.17
N GLN A 260 -1.17 -7.72 12.22
CA GLN A 260 -2.36 -7.44 11.42
C GLN A 260 -2.13 -6.26 10.49
N PRO A 261 -2.79 -6.26 9.31
CA PRO A 261 -3.52 -7.38 8.67
C PRO A 261 -2.56 -8.50 8.17
N PRO A 262 -3.04 -9.70 7.80
CA PRO A 262 -4.44 -10.15 7.77
C PRO A 262 -5.04 -10.29 9.17
N ILE A 263 -6.36 -10.36 9.26
CA ILE A 263 -7.10 -10.43 10.53
C ILE A 263 -7.83 -11.78 10.56
N GLY A 264 -7.49 -12.64 11.53
CA GLY A 264 -8.10 -13.96 11.63
C GLY A 264 -7.17 -15.01 12.22
N ASP A 265 -7.50 -16.27 11.95
CA ASP A 265 -6.78 -17.44 12.43
C ASP A 265 -5.94 -18.10 11.32
N ALA A 266 -5.51 -19.35 11.56
CA ALA A 266 -4.69 -20.10 10.63
C ALA A 266 -5.40 -20.39 9.29
N GLU A 267 -6.73 -20.51 9.26
CA GLU A 267 -7.46 -20.74 8.01
C GLU A 267 -7.38 -19.49 7.12
N ARG A 268 -7.55 -18.30 7.69
CA ARG A 268 -7.37 -17.03 6.95
C ARG A 268 -5.97 -16.90 6.35
N LEU A 269 -4.94 -17.35 7.07
CA LEU A 269 -3.56 -17.32 6.56
C LEU A 269 -3.35 -18.33 5.42
N LYS A 270 -3.94 -19.53 5.51
CA LYS A 270 -3.86 -20.54 4.44
C LYS A 270 -4.46 -20.05 3.13
N GLU A 271 -5.55 -19.28 3.16
CA GLU A 271 -6.16 -18.68 1.96
C GLU A 271 -5.21 -17.72 1.22
N LEU A 272 -4.32 -17.03 1.95
CA LEU A 272 -3.31 -16.16 1.36
C LEU A 272 -2.05 -16.92 0.90
N GLY A 273 -1.88 -18.16 1.35
CA GLY A 273 -0.75 -19.01 1.01
C GLY A 273 0.47 -18.75 1.89
N ARG A 274 1.59 -19.37 1.52
CA ARG A 274 2.86 -19.24 2.24
C ARG A 274 3.69 -18.12 1.63
N TRP A 275 4.40 -17.37 2.48
CA TRP A 275 5.33 -16.36 1.98
C TRP A 275 6.44 -16.95 1.12
N GLU A 276 6.80 -16.20 0.09
CA GLU A 276 7.92 -16.46 -0.81
C GLU A 276 8.95 -15.33 -0.66
N PRO A 277 10.26 -15.66 -0.75
CA PRO A 277 11.31 -14.66 -0.72
C PRO A 277 11.48 -13.99 -2.10
N PHE A 278 11.79 -12.70 -2.07
CA PHE A 278 12.18 -11.90 -3.22
C PHE A 278 13.47 -11.17 -2.87
N ASP A 279 14.57 -11.62 -3.45
CA ASP A 279 15.88 -11.00 -3.23
C ASP A 279 16.02 -9.74 -4.08
N VAL A 280 16.49 -8.66 -3.45
CA VAL A 280 16.56 -7.33 -4.02
C VAL A 280 17.89 -6.68 -3.64
N ASP A 281 18.69 -6.39 -4.66
CA ASP A 281 19.86 -5.53 -4.52
C ASP A 281 19.44 -4.06 -4.65
N VAL A 282 19.82 -3.24 -3.65
CA VAL A 282 19.52 -1.82 -3.63
C VAL A 282 20.78 -1.00 -3.48
N GLU A 283 21.09 -0.20 -4.49
CA GLU A 283 22.19 0.77 -4.45
C GLU A 283 21.70 2.14 -3.94
N GLY A 284 22.49 2.72 -3.04
CA GLY A 284 22.25 4.05 -2.51
C GLY A 284 23.51 4.91 -2.40
N GLY A 285 23.31 6.23 -2.42
CA GLY A 285 24.37 7.23 -2.28
C GLY A 285 24.34 8.00 -0.95
N SER A 286 23.40 7.71 -0.06
CA SER A 286 23.18 8.47 1.18
C SER A 286 22.58 7.62 2.28
N TYR A 287 23.08 7.78 3.51
CA TYR A 287 22.45 7.20 4.70
C TYR A 287 21.22 7.99 5.19
N LYS A 288 21.03 9.23 4.73
CA LYS A 288 19.98 10.13 5.23
C LYS A 288 18.82 10.33 4.24
N GLU A 289 18.95 9.75 3.05
CA GLU A 289 17.97 9.89 1.98
C GLU A 289 17.82 8.57 1.23
N SER A 290 16.59 8.22 0.87
CA SER A 290 16.31 7.15 -0.07
C SER A 290 16.57 7.63 -1.50
N THR A 291 17.42 6.91 -2.23
CA THR A 291 17.51 7.03 -3.70
C THR A 291 16.63 6.00 -4.40
N THR A 292 16.42 4.85 -3.76
CA THR A 292 15.71 3.69 -4.30
C THR A 292 14.71 3.18 -3.28
N ASP A 293 13.45 3.05 -3.71
CA ASP A 293 12.39 2.44 -2.91
C ASP A 293 12.19 0.98 -3.34
N VAL A 294 11.90 0.12 -2.37
CA VAL A 294 11.36 -1.23 -2.58
C VAL A 294 9.85 -1.18 -2.42
N ALA A 295 9.10 -1.26 -3.51
CA ALA A 295 7.65 -1.20 -3.53
C ALA A 295 7.02 -2.60 -3.43
N ILE A 296 6.02 -2.74 -2.55
CA ILE A 296 5.31 -3.99 -2.28
C ILE A 296 3.85 -3.82 -2.68
N GLY A 297 3.41 -4.62 -3.66
CA GLY A 297 2.13 -4.52 -4.33
C GLY A 297 0.93 -4.50 -3.38
N GLY A 298 0.26 -3.35 -3.31
CA GLY A 298 -0.93 -3.18 -2.49
C GLY A 298 -0.67 -3.03 -1.00
N VAL A 299 0.59 -2.89 -0.53
CA VAL A 299 0.94 -2.65 0.89
C VAL A 299 1.50 -1.25 1.10
N GLY A 300 2.49 -0.86 0.29
CA GLY A 300 3.25 0.36 0.48
C GLY A 300 4.64 0.25 -0.15
N TRP A 301 5.61 0.99 0.38
CA TRP A 301 7.01 0.85 -0.02
C TRP A 301 7.96 1.07 1.15
N VAL A 302 9.21 0.65 0.97
CA VAL A 302 10.30 0.87 1.90
C VAL A 302 11.37 1.72 1.22
N GLY A 303 11.63 2.91 1.74
CA GLY A 303 12.74 3.75 1.29
C GLY A 303 14.06 3.28 1.91
N VAL A 304 15.13 3.25 1.13
CA VAL A 304 16.41 2.63 1.51
C VAL A 304 17.52 3.67 1.58
N GLY A 305 18.02 3.93 2.79
CA GLY A 305 19.14 4.82 3.06
C GLY A 305 20.42 4.05 3.31
N VAL A 306 21.26 3.97 2.29
CA VAL A 306 22.55 3.26 2.32
C VAL A 306 23.55 3.98 1.43
N VAL A 307 24.84 3.78 1.70
CA VAL A 307 25.94 4.13 0.79
C VAL A 307 26.56 2.82 0.30
N GLY A 308 26.50 2.59 -1.02
CA GLY A 308 26.84 1.32 -1.67
C GLY A 308 25.62 0.41 -1.86
N THR A 309 25.85 -0.88 -2.08
CA THR A 309 24.82 -1.87 -2.38
C THR A 309 24.42 -2.67 -1.15
N ALA A 310 23.14 -2.61 -0.75
CA ALA A 310 22.56 -3.49 0.25
C ALA A 310 21.83 -4.67 -0.41
N GLN A 311 21.86 -5.83 0.24
CA GLN A 311 21.11 -7.02 -0.13
C GLN A 311 19.94 -7.17 0.83
N LEU A 312 18.73 -7.14 0.30
CA LEU A 312 17.50 -7.28 1.05
C LEU A 312 16.71 -8.47 0.54
N THR A 313 16.07 -9.21 1.45
CA THR A 313 15.06 -10.21 1.07
C THR A 313 13.69 -9.73 1.54
N VAL A 314 12.76 -9.60 0.61
CA VAL A 314 11.36 -9.28 0.90
C VAL A 314 10.56 -10.56 0.91
N TRP A 315 9.89 -10.87 2.02
CA TRP A 315 8.96 -11.98 2.12
C TRP A 315 7.54 -11.46 1.99
N THR A 316 6.75 -12.02 1.09
CA THR A 316 5.31 -11.71 0.97
C THR A 316 4.56 -12.86 0.30
N TYR A 317 3.25 -12.76 0.16
CA TYR A 317 2.43 -13.82 -0.42
C TYR A 317 2.72 -14.03 -1.91
N PRO A 318 2.45 -15.24 -2.46
CA PRO A 318 2.77 -15.57 -3.85
C PRO A 318 2.06 -14.65 -4.83
N GLY A 319 2.76 -14.31 -5.92
CA GLY A 319 2.25 -13.46 -7.01
C GLY A 319 2.20 -11.95 -6.71
N ILE A 320 2.51 -11.52 -5.48
CA ILE A 320 2.57 -10.10 -5.12
C ILE A 320 3.83 -9.46 -5.70
N GLY A 321 3.65 -8.33 -6.38
CA GLY A 321 4.74 -7.63 -7.03
C GLY A 321 5.66 -6.95 -6.02
N VAL A 322 6.94 -7.34 -6.03
CA VAL A 322 8.03 -6.64 -5.35
C VAL A 322 8.91 -6.02 -6.42
N THR A 323 9.07 -4.69 -6.40
CA THR A 323 9.81 -3.96 -7.44
C THR A 323 10.67 -2.86 -6.83
N THR A 324 11.80 -2.56 -7.45
CA THR A 324 12.59 -1.37 -7.13
C THR A 324 12.19 -0.20 -8.03
N ARG A 325 12.29 1.02 -7.51
CA ARG A 325 12.01 2.25 -8.25
C ARG A 325 12.78 3.42 -7.66
N ALA A 326 12.95 4.48 -8.44
CA ALA A 326 13.45 5.75 -7.92
C ALA A 326 12.58 6.23 -6.74
N ALA A 327 13.23 6.74 -5.70
CA ALA A 327 12.55 7.13 -4.47
C ALA A 327 11.47 8.20 -4.71
N LEU A 328 10.27 7.96 -4.19
CA LEU A 328 9.19 8.95 -4.23
C LEU A 328 9.41 10.04 -3.18
N ILE A 329 9.86 9.63 -2.00
CA ILE A 329 10.10 10.50 -0.84
C ILE A 329 11.47 10.11 -0.27
N PRO A 330 12.51 10.93 -0.48
CA PRO A 330 13.85 10.61 0.00
C PRO A 330 13.94 10.71 1.52
N ASP A 331 13.14 11.58 2.13
CA ASP A 331 13.20 11.93 3.54
C ASP A 331 12.90 10.75 4.49
N PHE A 332 13.63 10.68 5.61
CA PHE A 332 13.37 9.76 6.71
C PHE A 332 12.74 10.46 7.92
N ALA A 333 12.18 9.68 8.83
CA ALA A 333 11.70 10.17 10.11
C ALA A 333 12.88 10.64 10.97
N LYS A 334 12.74 11.79 11.65
CA LYS A 334 13.72 12.26 12.64
C LYS A 334 13.72 11.39 13.89
N ASP A 335 12.52 10.97 14.31
CA ASP A 335 12.33 10.06 15.43
C ASP A 335 12.33 8.63 14.90
N LEU A 336 13.37 7.87 15.27
CA LEU A 336 13.56 6.50 14.81
C LEU A 336 12.71 5.54 15.65
N GLU A 337 12.16 4.53 14.98
CA GLU A 337 11.49 3.42 15.64
C GLU A 337 12.50 2.55 16.40
N THR A 338 12.07 2.01 17.53
CA THR A 338 12.90 1.14 18.39
C THR A 338 12.59 -0.34 18.14
N PRO A 339 13.49 -1.27 18.51
CA PRO A 339 13.20 -2.70 18.41
C PRO A 339 11.92 -3.09 19.14
N GLY A 340 11.13 -3.96 18.53
CA GLY A 340 9.82 -4.41 19.02
C GLY A 340 8.66 -3.89 18.18
N TRP A 341 7.50 -3.77 18.81
CA TRP A 341 6.25 -3.34 18.19
C TRP A 341 6.24 -1.81 18.01
N SER A 342 5.91 -1.35 16.81
CA SER A 342 5.65 0.07 16.57
C SER A 342 4.55 0.58 17.51
N HIS A 343 4.62 1.85 17.91
CA HIS A 343 3.70 2.47 18.88
C HIS A 343 2.21 2.40 18.47
N THR A 344 1.94 2.13 17.20
CA THR A 344 0.61 1.83 16.63
C THR A 344 0.16 0.41 16.96
N VAL A 345 -0.04 0.14 18.24
CA VAL A 345 -0.78 -1.05 18.69
C VAL A 345 -2.26 -0.72 18.54
N THR A 346 -2.95 -1.33 17.57
CA THR A 346 -4.40 -1.17 17.36
C THR A 346 -5.17 -1.46 18.66
N ALA A 347 -6.39 -0.94 18.80
CA ALA A 347 -7.22 -1.22 19.98
C ALA A 347 -7.44 -2.74 20.21
N ALA A 348 -7.44 -3.53 19.13
CA ALA A 348 -7.44 -5.00 19.18
C ALA A 348 -6.19 -5.57 19.85
N ALA A 349 -5.00 -5.08 19.47
CA ALA A 349 -3.74 -5.48 20.07
C ALA A 349 -3.54 -4.93 21.51
N LYS A 350 -4.17 -3.80 21.87
CA LYS A 350 -4.24 -3.30 23.26
C LYS A 350 -5.08 -4.20 24.17
N LYS A 351 -6.24 -4.70 23.69
CA LYS A 351 -7.09 -5.65 24.43
C LYS A 351 -6.38 -6.98 24.74
N MET A 352 -5.53 -7.45 23.83
CA MET A 352 -4.74 -8.67 24.05
C MET A 352 -3.54 -8.47 24.98
N LYS A 353 -2.90 -7.28 25.00
CA LYS A 353 -1.85 -6.97 26.00
C LYS A 353 -2.38 -6.95 27.44
N SER A 354 -3.66 -6.66 27.65
CA SER A 354 -4.30 -6.62 28.97
C SER A 354 -4.80 -7.97 29.50
N ALA A 355 -4.69 -9.06 28.73
CA ALA A 355 -5.03 -10.39 29.23
C ALA A 355 -3.89 -10.89 30.15
N PRO A 356 -4.10 -11.07 31.46
CA PRO A 356 -3.07 -11.65 32.31
C PRO A 356 -2.84 -13.09 31.85
N GLY A 357 -1.59 -13.43 31.55
CA GLY A 357 -1.19 -14.83 31.43
C GLY A 357 -1.59 -15.54 32.72
N LYS A 358 -2.60 -16.40 32.66
CA LYS A 358 -2.88 -17.35 33.74
C LYS A 358 -1.79 -18.43 33.74
N THR A 359 -0.61 -18.05 34.19
CA THR A 359 0.33 -18.97 34.83
C THR A 359 0.12 -18.81 36.33
N GLY A 360 -0.55 -19.78 36.94
CA GLY A 360 -0.92 -19.73 38.35
C GLY A 360 -1.30 -21.09 38.91
N ASN A 361 -0.25 -21.85 39.25
CA ASN A 361 -0.16 -22.90 40.28
C ASN A 361 -1.09 -24.12 40.22
N ALA A 362 -0.47 -25.25 39.83
CA ALA A 362 -0.82 -26.56 40.37
C ALA A 362 -0.77 -26.51 41.91
N LYS A 363 -1.91 -26.82 42.54
CA LYS A 363 -2.00 -26.95 44.00
C LYS A 363 -1.22 -28.17 44.45
N HIS A 364 -0.24 -27.91 45.31
CA HIS A 364 0.44 -28.88 46.15
C HIS A 364 -0.59 -29.67 47.00
N THR A 365 -0.61 -30.99 46.85
CA THR A 365 -1.26 -31.94 47.76
C THR A 365 -0.48 -31.98 49.08
N PRO A 366 -1.13 -31.87 50.27
CA PRO A 366 -0.44 -32.10 51.52
C PRO A 366 -0.36 -33.61 51.82
N ARG A 367 0.86 -34.13 51.98
CA ARG A 367 1.12 -35.43 52.58
C ARG A 367 0.67 -35.42 54.04
N GLY A 368 -0.11 -36.43 54.42
CA GLY A 368 -0.59 -36.65 55.78
C GLY A 368 0.53 -36.94 56.78
N LYS A 369 0.32 -36.48 58.02
CA LYS A 369 0.96 -37.04 59.21
C LYS A 369 -0.10 -37.78 60.02
N GLN A 370 0.20 -39.04 60.32
CA GLN A 370 -0.53 -39.94 61.21
C GLN A 370 -0.47 -39.44 62.66
N GLY A 371 -1.51 -39.73 63.47
CA GLY A 371 -1.38 -39.64 64.93
C GLY A 371 -2.67 -39.53 65.77
N ARG A 372 -3.50 -40.57 65.76
CA ARG A 372 -4.42 -41.09 66.82
C ARG A 372 -5.46 -40.21 67.55
N PRO A 373 -6.61 -40.82 67.98
CA PRO A 373 -7.79 -40.12 68.49
C PRO A 373 -7.90 -40.16 70.03
N GLY A 374 -8.65 -39.23 70.62
CA GLY A 374 -9.21 -39.46 71.95
C GLY A 374 -9.70 -38.25 72.74
N LYS A 375 -11.03 -38.12 72.79
CA LYS A 375 -11.86 -37.68 73.94
C LYS A 375 -11.83 -36.19 74.37
N GLY A 376 -13.04 -35.63 74.46
CA GLY A 376 -13.39 -34.66 75.50
C GLY A 376 -13.91 -33.30 75.02
N LYS A 377 -15.24 -33.18 74.83
CA LYS A 377 -15.99 -32.01 75.34
C LYS A 377 -16.45 -32.38 76.76
N PRO A 378 -16.69 -31.47 77.72
CA PRO A 378 -17.31 -30.13 77.58
C PRO A 378 -16.49 -29.05 78.31
N GLY A 379 -16.77 -27.73 78.38
CA GLY A 379 -17.90 -26.86 78.15
C GLY A 379 -17.73 -25.64 79.06
N ARG A 380 -18.44 -24.54 78.76
CA ARG A 380 -18.64 -23.31 79.58
C ARG A 380 -17.38 -22.46 79.83
N LYS A 381 -17.44 -21.14 79.89
CA LYS A 381 -18.54 -20.22 80.20
C LYS A 381 -18.73 -19.15 79.14
#